data_AF-A0A8J7N8E0-F1
#
_entry.id   AF-A0A8J7N8E0-F1
#
_cell.length_a   1.000
_cell.length_b   1.000
_cell.length_c   1.000
_cell.angle_alpha   90.00
_cell.angle_beta   90.00
_cell.angle_gamma   90.00
#
_symmetry.space_group_name_H-M   'P 1'
#
loop_
_entity.id
_entity.type
_entity.pdbx_description
1 polymer ?
#
loop_
_entity_poly.entity_id
_entity_poly.type
_entity_poly.pdbx_seq_one_letter_code
_entity_poly.pdbx_strand_id
1 'polypeptide(L)'
;MQGQEHGKKPLPTRLDALAFRVKAGLFRLDRARRNLFDGDAVRFAAGFALAEAPVVAESKTRLWTEANDAERPLLVGKIHNLRLALRRIDGVEIPAGRIFSFWAHVGRPTRLRGFVAGRELREGCVIPSVGGGLCQLSNALYDAALKAGFEIVERHAHTQVIPGSLAEVGRDATVFWNYVDLRFRAATAFRIEADMDADHLVLRFRALAAETAALPPLPKSYSRGLKGKGPNNCLSCNVVQCFRHVPPAAAQAGETAFLLDGFVPEFDAHVQATRRDGDTLFVPLDGKRFGKPNYAWTTAGFARVRTATLAALRRAWQSRRLADQGAARQRALLAAAERLARRYARRLAPEATHLVVAQGLLPHLWRDGHLKGRSFDVLMTALPMGVLQQRLDDAARLHPESRTLGDFRADPALVAAEAAALARARKIVTAHADVAALFPTKAVTLEWIAPQAAPAAAPAAGAKHRVVFPAATLGRKGAYELRAALRGLDVTLVLTGPDHEGADFWNGFDVERRRPGPDLLAGASAVVLPAFVEHAPRALLRARAACVPVIASRECGLPRQPGVSLVPAGDVSALSAALLAVLGWDKPTLAHAA
;
A
#
# COMPACT_ATOMS: atom_id res chain seq x y z
N MET A 1 12.19 -45.17 25.15
CA MET A 1 10.95 -45.16 25.95
C MET A 1 11.30 -45.14 27.43
N GLN A 2 11.31 -43.97 28.05
CA GLN A 2 11.18 -43.82 29.50
C GLN A 2 10.31 -42.59 29.71
N GLY A 3 9.07 -42.82 30.17
CA GLY A 3 8.11 -41.79 30.47
C GLY A 3 8.54 -41.07 31.75
N GLN A 4 8.80 -39.76 31.63
CA GLN A 4 8.80 -38.89 32.80
C GLN A 4 7.36 -38.48 33.07
N GLU A 5 6.77 -39.04 34.12
CA GLU A 5 5.53 -38.55 34.72
C GLU A 5 5.72 -37.10 35.16
N HIS A 6 5.29 -36.16 34.32
CA HIS A 6 5.09 -34.77 34.73
C HIS A 6 3.91 -34.74 35.69
N GLY A 7 4.15 -34.24 36.91
CA GLY A 7 3.10 -33.97 37.90
C GLY A 7 1.93 -33.23 37.25
N LYS A 8 0.85 -33.97 37.00
CA LYS A 8 -0.35 -33.49 36.33
C LYS A 8 -0.99 -32.45 37.25
N LYS A 9 -0.78 -31.16 36.97
CA LYS A 9 -1.74 -30.15 37.43
C LYS A 9 -3.13 -30.60 36.96
N PRO A 10 -4.15 -30.63 37.84
CA PRO A 10 -5.48 -31.07 37.45
C PRO A 10 -5.95 -30.22 36.27
N LEU A 11 -6.57 -30.88 35.28
CA LEU A 11 -7.11 -30.16 34.13
C LEU A 11 -8.15 -29.17 34.62
N PRO A 12 -8.14 -27.92 34.12
CA PRO A 12 -9.12 -26.93 34.53
C PRO A 12 -10.52 -27.45 34.20
N THR A 13 -11.47 -27.19 35.09
CA THR A 13 -12.86 -27.63 34.99
C THR A 13 -13.78 -26.53 34.48
N ARG A 14 -15.02 -26.88 34.11
CA ARG A 14 -16.06 -25.90 33.76
C ARG A 14 -16.46 -25.02 34.96
N LEU A 15 -16.35 -25.55 36.19
CA LEU A 15 -16.57 -24.80 37.41
C LEU A 15 -15.48 -23.74 37.61
N ASP A 16 -14.21 -24.07 37.36
CA ASP A 16 -13.12 -23.10 37.38
C ASP A 16 -13.35 -21.97 36.37
N ALA A 17 -13.87 -22.30 35.18
CA ALA A 17 -14.24 -21.30 34.18
C ALA A 17 -15.42 -20.41 34.61
N LEU A 18 -16.38 -20.95 35.37
CA LEU A 18 -17.49 -20.18 35.93
C LEU A 18 -17.00 -19.26 37.06
N ALA A 19 -16.23 -19.80 38.01
CA ALA A 19 -15.62 -19.05 39.10
C ALA A 19 -14.77 -17.89 38.56
N PHE A 20 -13.95 -18.14 37.54
CA PHE A 20 -13.19 -17.09 36.85
C PHE A 20 -14.11 -16.02 36.26
N ARG A 21 -15.21 -16.39 35.60
CA ARG A 21 -16.15 -15.43 34.99
C ARG A 21 -16.82 -14.54 36.04
N VAL A 22 -17.22 -15.11 37.17
CA VAL A 22 -17.79 -14.37 38.31
C VAL A 22 -16.76 -13.41 38.89
N LYS A 23 -15.55 -13.90 39.20
CA LYS A 23 -14.44 -13.08 39.73
C LYS A 23 -14.10 -11.93 38.78
N ALA A 24 -13.95 -12.21 37.49
CA ALA A 24 -13.71 -11.20 36.47
C ALA A 24 -14.88 -10.22 36.34
N GLY A 25 -16.12 -10.64 36.61
CA GLY A 25 -17.29 -9.76 36.66
C GLY A 25 -17.19 -8.75 37.81
N LEU A 26 -16.88 -9.23 39.02
CA LEU A 26 -16.71 -8.39 40.21
C LEU A 26 -15.58 -7.37 40.03
N PHE A 27 -14.42 -7.77 39.50
CA PHE A 27 -13.33 -6.84 39.23
C PHE A 27 -13.67 -5.80 38.17
N ARG A 28 -14.52 -6.14 37.18
CA ARG A 28 -15.01 -5.17 36.20
C ARG A 28 -15.95 -4.14 36.83
N LEU A 29 -16.81 -4.56 37.75
CA LEU A 29 -17.67 -3.65 38.51
C LEU A 29 -16.84 -2.73 39.41
N ASP A 30 -15.87 -3.27 40.15
CA ASP A 30 -14.98 -2.46 40.97
C ASP A 30 -14.16 -1.47 40.13
N ARG A 31 -13.64 -1.90 38.97
CA ARG A 31 -12.94 -0.99 38.04
C ARG A 31 -13.86 0.10 37.50
N ALA A 32 -15.09 -0.24 37.14
CA ALA A 32 -16.07 0.74 36.65
C ALA A 32 -16.39 1.78 37.73
N ARG A 33 -16.55 1.32 38.99
CA ARG A 33 -16.71 2.19 40.15
C ARG A 33 -15.52 3.13 40.32
N ARG A 34 -14.29 2.61 40.36
CA ARG A 34 -13.07 3.43 40.46
C ARG A 34 -12.96 4.46 39.35
N ASN A 35 -13.16 4.05 38.09
CA ASN A 35 -13.11 4.96 36.95
C ASN A 35 -14.15 6.10 37.03
N LEU A 36 -15.31 5.85 37.65
CA LEU A 36 -16.34 6.88 37.84
C LEU A 36 -15.90 7.93 38.87
N PHE A 37 -15.20 7.51 39.94
CA PHE A 37 -14.72 8.40 40.99
C PHE A 37 -13.41 9.11 40.64
N ASP A 38 -12.48 8.40 40.00
CA ASP A 38 -11.13 8.91 39.72
C ASP A 38 -11.12 9.84 38.49
N GLY A 39 -12.13 9.79 37.61
CA GLY A 39 -12.19 10.60 36.38
C GLY A 39 -11.09 10.29 35.35
N ASP A 40 -10.28 9.27 35.61
CA ASP A 40 -9.03 9.01 34.87
C ASP A 40 -9.20 8.22 33.57
N ALA A 41 -10.39 7.70 33.28
CA ALA A 41 -10.67 6.93 32.07
C ALA A 41 -10.90 7.85 30.85
N VAL A 42 -9.99 8.79 30.62
CA VAL A 42 -10.07 9.75 29.53
C VAL A 42 -9.39 9.19 28.29
N ARG A 43 -10.06 9.34 27.14
CA ARG A 43 -9.50 9.03 25.85
C ARG A 43 -9.02 10.31 25.19
N PHE A 44 -7.75 10.30 24.78
CA PHE A 44 -7.16 11.44 24.09
C PHE A 44 -7.27 11.27 22.57
N ALA A 45 -7.23 12.39 21.86
CA ALA A 45 -7.34 12.42 20.41
C ALA A 45 -5.97 12.27 19.76
N ALA A 46 -5.97 11.85 18.49
CA ALA A 46 -4.78 12.01 17.65
C ALA A 46 -4.58 13.51 17.37
N GLY A 47 -3.35 13.98 17.50
CA GLY A 47 -2.97 15.37 17.25
C GLY A 47 -1.87 15.48 16.20
N PHE A 48 -1.33 16.69 16.04
CA PHE A 48 -0.13 16.95 15.24
C PHE A 48 0.84 17.90 15.95
N ALA A 49 0.51 18.38 17.15
CA ALA A 49 1.31 19.38 17.84
C ALA A 49 2.71 18.86 18.22
N LEU A 50 2.83 17.55 18.40
CA LEU A 50 4.07 16.87 18.76
C LEU A 50 4.56 15.93 17.65
N ALA A 51 4.03 16.05 16.42
CA ALA A 51 4.44 15.20 15.29
C ALA A 51 5.93 15.36 14.95
N GLU A 52 6.44 16.59 15.01
CA GLU A 52 7.84 16.93 14.72
C GLU A 52 8.73 17.00 15.97
N ALA A 53 8.19 16.74 17.16
CA ALA A 53 8.97 16.72 18.40
C ALA A 53 9.99 15.57 18.39
N PRO A 54 11.15 15.68 19.08
CA PRO A 54 12.16 14.63 19.07
C PRO A 54 11.64 13.32 19.69
N VAL A 55 12.15 12.20 19.19
CA VAL A 55 11.87 10.87 19.78
C VAL A 55 12.65 10.75 21.08
N VAL A 56 11.94 10.62 22.20
CA VAL A 56 12.54 10.49 23.54
C VAL A 56 12.72 9.04 23.97
N ALA A 57 11.96 8.11 23.39
CA ALA A 57 12.11 6.67 23.62
C ALA A 57 11.59 5.85 22.45
N GLU A 58 12.22 4.68 22.23
CA GLU A 58 11.81 3.69 21.25
C GLU A 58 11.78 2.28 21.86
N SER A 59 10.72 1.53 21.55
CA SER A 59 10.64 0.08 21.74
C SER A 59 10.42 -0.64 20.42
N LYS A 60 11.25 -1.64 20.13
CA LYS A 60 11.17 -2.46 18.91
C LYS A 60 11.16 -3.93 19.27
N THR A 61 10.13 -4.66 18.84
CA THR A 61 9.95 -6.10 19.14
C THR A 61 9.59 -6.90 17.90
N ARG A 62 10.04 -8.17 17.81
CA ARG A 62 9.70 -9.05 16.68
C ARG A 62 8.22 -9.46 16.71
N LEU A 63 7.55 -9.39 15.56
CA LEU A 63 6.18 -9.87 15.37
C LEU A 63 6.12 -11.39 15.30
N TRP A 64 7.09 -12.00 14.63
CA TRP A 64 7.21 -13.45 14.49
C TRP A 64 8.24 -13.95 15.53
N THR A 65 7.74 -14.44 16.66
CA THR A 65 8.55 -15.21 17.62
C THR A 65 8.39 -16.68 17.27
N GLU A 66 9.47 -17.47 17.34
CA GLU A 66 9.49 -18.89 16.94
C GLU A 66 8.25 -19.64 17.44
N ALA A 67 7.57 -20.27 16.50
CA ALA A 67 6.35 -21.02 16.70
C ALA A 67 6.44 -22.25 15.82
N ASN A 68 6.02 -23.40 16.35
CA ASN A 68 5.74 -24.56 15.52
C ASN A 68 4.66 -24.22 14.46
N ASP A 69 4.60 -24.98 13.37
CA ASP A 69 3.64 -24.70 12.29
C ASP A 69 2.18 -24.69 12.75
N ALA A 70 1.87 -25.45 13.82
CA ALA A 70 0.54 -25.49 14.42
C ALA A 70 0.10 -24.15 15.04
N GLU A 71 1.03 -23.32 15.53
CA GLU A 71 0.74 -22.01 16.12
C GLU A 71 0.65 -20.87 15.09
N ARG A 72 1.03 -21.11 13.83
CA ARG A 72 1.05 -20.10 12.77
C ARG A 72 -0.26 -19.32 12.64
N PRO A 73 -1.46 -19.94 12.65
CA PRO A 73 -2.72 -19.21 12.56
C PRO A 73 -2.94 -18.21 13.72
N LEU A 74 -2.51 -18.57 14.93
CA LEU A 74 -2.64 -17.68 16.10
C LEU A 74 -1.66 -16.50 16.06
N LEU A 75 -0.47 -16.68 15.47
CA LEU A 75 0.47 -15.58 15.25
C LEU A 75 -0.06 -14.59 14.21
N VAL A 76 -0.62 -15.09 13.12
CA VAL A 76 -1.31 -14.28 12.10
C VAL A 76 -2.44 -13.49 12.76
N GLY A 77 -3.27 -14.16 13.57
CA GLY A 77 -4.35 -13.53 14.32
C GLY A 77 -3.86 -12.46 15.29
N LYS A 78 -2.76 -12.70 16.01
CA LYS A 78 -2.08 -11.69 16.85
C LYS A 78 -1.72 -10.46 16.03
N ILE A 79 -1.03 -10.62 14.90
CA ILE A 79 -0.58 -9.49 14.07
C ILE A 79 -1.77 -8.68 13.56
N HIS A 80 -2.87 -9.35 13.20
CA HIS A 80 -4.12 -8.67 12.84
C HIS A 80 -4.73 -7.88 14.01
N ASN A 81 -4.77 -8.46 15.20
CA ASN A 81 -5.27 -7.78 16.40
C ASN A 81 -4.39 -6.57 16.77
N LEU A 82 -3.06 -6.69 16.68
CA LEU A 82 -2.13 -5.59 16.88
C LEU A 82 -2.40 -4.46 15.87
N ARG A 83 -2.52 -4.77 14.58
CA ARG A 83 -2.87 -3.79 13.53
C ARG A 83 -4.14 -3.01 13.86
N LEU A 84 -5.17 -3.67 14.39
CA LEU A 84 -6.42 -3.01 14.79
C LEU A 84 -6.26 -2.13 16.04
N ALA A 85 -5.46 -2.58 17.02
CA ALA A 85 -5.18 -1.80 18.22
C ALA A 85 -4.33 -0.56 17.92
N LEU A 86 -3.32 -0.68 17.04
CA LEU A 86 -2.46 0.42 16.64
C LEU A 86 -3.26 1.61 16.07
N ARG A 87 -4.30 1.35 15.28
CA ARG A 87 -5.20 2.41 14.74
C ARG A 87 -5.89 3.26 15.81
N ARG A 88 -5.87 2.83 17.08
CA ARG A 88 -6.48 3.55 18.20
C ARG A 88 -5.49 4.30 19.08
N ILE A 89 -4.20 4.05 18.89
CA ILE A 89 -3.12 4.58 19.73
C ILE A 89 -2.15 5.44 18.91
N ASP A 90 -1.93 5.09 17.64
CA ASP A 90 -1.03 5.81 16.75
C ASP A 90 -1.47 7.27 16.58
N GLY A 91 -0.53 8.18 16.82
CA GLY A 91 -0.70 9.63 16.75
C GLY A 91 -1.43 10.26 17.95
N VAL A 92 -1.81 9.50 18.96
CA VAL A 92 -2.46 10.02 20.17
C VAL A 92 -1.49 10.92 20.95
N GLU A 93 -1.96 12.11 21.33
CA GLU A 93 -1.21 13.08 22.12
C GLU A 93 -1.79 13.16 23.54
N ILE A 94 -0.94 12.93 24.54
CA ILE A 94 -1.29 12.93 25.96
C ILE A 94 -0.74 14.21 26.59
N PRO A 95 -1.58 15.06 27.20
CA PRO A 95 -1.11 16.26 27.86
C PRO A 95 -0.26 15.94 29.10
N ALA A 96 0.60 16.88 29.47
CA ALA A 96 1.41 16.83 30.70
C ALA A 96 0.57 16.49 31.94
N GLY A 97 1.08 15.57 32.77
CA GLY A 97 0.45 15.09 34.01
C GLY A 97 -0.76 14.17 33.82
N ARG A 98 -1.25 13.97 32.58
CA ARG A 98 -2.42 13.13 32.31
C ARG A 98 -2.05 11.66 32.16
N ILE A 99 -2.97 10.79 32.58
CA ILE A 99 -2.76 9.34 32.59
C ILE A 99 -3.18 8.75 31.26
N PHE A 100 -2.24 8.10 30.58
CA PHE A 100 -2.57 7.15 29.52
C PHE A 100 -3.12 5.85 30.14
N SER A 101 -4.20 5.32 29.56
CA SER A 101 -4.73 3.99 29.87
C SER A 101 -4.85 3.17 28.60
N PHE A 102 -4.25 1.97 28.59
CA PHE A 102 -4.29 1.08 27.43
C PHE A 102 -5.73 0.74 27.03
N TRP A 103 -6.56 0.34 28.00
CA TRP A 103 -7.94 -0.05 27.71
C TRP A 103 -8.87 1.12 27.40
N ALA A 104 -8.61 2.33 27.91
CA ALA A 104 -9.36 3.52 27.50
C ALA A 104 -9.19 3.82 25.99
N HIS A 105 -8.02 3.53 25.43
CA HIS A 105 -7.72 3.78 24.02
C HIS A 105 -8.12 2.60 23.12
N VAL A 106 -7.71 1.37 23.44
CA VAL A 106 -8.00 0.18 22.62
C VAL A 106 -9.47 -0.23 22.71
N GLY A 107 -10.04 -0.19 23.92
CA GLY A 107 -11.40 -0.69 24.21
C GLY A 107 -11.52 -2.22 24.11
N ARG A 108 -12.73 -2.74 24.33
CA ARG A 108 -13.01 -4.19 24.31
C ARG A 108 -12.67 -4.84 22.97
N PRO A 109 -11.79 -5.85 22.91
CA PRO A 109 -11.55 -6.60 21.68
C PRO A 109 -12.73 -7.55 21.43
N THR A 110 -13.47 -7.33 20.33
CA THR A 110 -14.62 -8.17 19.94
C THR A 110 -14.56 -8.51 18.46
N ARG A 111 -15.20 -9.63 18.07
CA ARG A 111 -15.33 -10.01 16.65
C ARG A 111 -16.04 -8.95 15.82
N LEU A 112 -17.05 -8.29 16.38
CA LEU A 112 -17.76 -7.17 15.73
C LEU A 112 -16.82 -6.00 15.39
N ARG A 113 -15.79 -5.78 16.22
CA ARG A 113 -14.75 -4.78 15.99
C ARG A 113 -13.59 -5.29 15.12
N GLY A 114 -13.73 -6.48 14.55
CA GLY A 114 -12.76 -7.11 13.64
C GLY A 114 -11.66 -7.90 14.31
N PHE A 115 -11.63 -8.01 15.65
CA PHE A 115 -10.62 -8.82 16.34
C PHE A 115 -10.86 -10.31 16.11
N VAL A 116 -9.78 -11.05 15.94
CA VAL A 116 -9.79 -12.50 15.63
C VAL A 116 -9.10 -13.29 16.74
N ALA A 117 -9.17 -14.62 16.66
CA ALA A 117 -8.44 -15.49 17.56
C ALA A 117 -6.93 -15.30 17.35
N GLY A 118 -6.22 -14.93 18.42
CA GLY A 118 -4.77 -14.93 18.49
C GLY A 118 -4.30 -15.66 19.74
N ARG A 119 -2.99 -15.73 19.96
CA ARG A 119 -2.43 -16.38 21.15
C ARG A 119 -2.64 -15.54 22.41
N GLU A 120 -3.16 -16.14 23.48
CA GLU A 120 -3.28 -15.53 24.80
C GLU A 120 -2.60 -16.44 25.83
N LEU A 121 -1.76 -15.88 26.70
CA LEU A 121 -1.24 -16.59 27.86
C LEU A 121 -2.23 -16.46 29.00
N ARG A 122 -2.89 -17.56 29.39
CA ARG A 122 -3.88 -17.59 30.46
C ARG A 122 -3.58 -18.71 31.44
N GLU A 123 -3.36 -18.34 32.69
CA GLU A 123 -3.09 -19.27 33.80
C GLU A 123 -1.93 -20.23 33.49
N GLY A 124 -0.90 -19.73 32.78
CA GLY A 124 0.28 -20.51 32.41
C GLY A 124 0.14 -21.41 31.17
N CYS A 125 -0.97 -21.27 30.43
CA CYS A 125 -1.16 -21.95 29.15
C CYS A 125 -1.39 -20.96 28.00
N VAL A 126 -0.81 -21.23 26.83
CA VAL A 126 -1.12 -20.50 25.58
C VAL A 126 -2.42 -21.06 24.98
N ILE A 127 -3.45 -20.22 24.89
CA ILE A 127 -4.77 -20.58 24.36
C ILE A 127 -5.19 -19.63 23.22
N PRO A 128 -6.01 -20.08 22.26
CA PRO A 128 -6.68 -19.19 21.32
C PRO A 128 -7.69 -18.30 22.03
N SER A 129 -7.64 -16.99 21.76
CA SER A 129 -8.62 -16.04 22.30
C SER A 129 -8.82 -14.83 21.40
N VAL A 130 -10.03 -14.27 21.41
CA VAL A 130 -10.38 -13.09 20.61
C VAL A 130 -9.63 -11.87 21.16
N GLY A 131 -8.82 -11.23 20.32
CA GLY A 131 -7.92 -10.18 20.78
C GLY A 131 -6.63 -10.71 21.41
N GLY A 132 -6.35 -12.01 21.30
CA GLY A 132 -5.09 -12.58 21.75
C GLY A 132 -3.89 -11.88 21.09
N GLY A 133 -2.84 -11.68 21.88
CA GLY A 133 -1.56 -11.10 21.45
C GLY A 133 -1.39 -9.61 21.73
N LEU A 134 -2.41 -8.92 22.25
CA LEU A 134 -2.35 -7.51 22.64
C LEU A 134 -1.34 -7.20 23.75
N CYS A 135 -0.97 -8.19 24.58
CA CYS A 135 0.09 -8.02 25.59
C CYS A 135 1.44 -7.63 24.96
N GLN A 136 1.70 -7.99 23.70
CA GLN A 136 2.92 -7.54 23.02
C GLN A 136 2.95 -6.00 22.86
N LEU A 137 1.81 -5.39 22.55
CA LEU A 137 1.68 -3.93 22.46
C LEU A 137 1.81 -3.27 23.84
N SER A 138 1.17 -3.84 24.85
CA SER A 138 1.29 -3.37 26.24
C SER A 138 2.75 -3.42 26.72
N ASN A 139 3.46 -4.53 26.48
CA ASN A 139 4.89 -4.65 26.81
C ASN A 139 5.73 -3.58 26.10
N ALA A 140 5.47 -3.33 24.81
CA ALA A 140 6.22 -2.32 24.05
C ALA A 140 5.95 -0.89 24.55
N LEU A 141 4.72 -0.56 24.90
CA LEU A 141 4.36 0.72 25.51
C LEU A 141 5.01 0.90 26.88
N TYR A 142 5.01 -0.15 27.70
CA TYR A 142 5.66 -0.14 29.01
C TYR A 142 7.18 0.03 28.88
N ASP A 143 7.83 -0.70 27.96
CA ASP A 143 9.26 -0.57 27.67
C ASP A 143 9.63 0.85 27.21
N ALA A 144 8.84 1.43 26.31
CA ALA A 144 9.03 2.82 25.89
C ALA A 144 8.82 3.81 27.04
N ALA A 145 7.82 3.59 27.91
CA ALA A 145 7.55 4.46 29.07
C ALA A 145 8.69 4.43 30.09
N LEU A 146 9.22 3.24 30.39
CA LEU A 146 10.38 3.10 31.25
C LEU A 146 11.62 3.80 30.69
N LYS A 147 11.89 3.66 29.38
CA LYS A 147 13.01 4.33 28.71
C LYS A 147 12.86 5.84 28.67
N ALA A 148 11.63 6.33 28.59
CA ALA A 148 11.29 7.75 28.61
C ALA A 148 11.26 8.34 30.03
N GLY A 149 11.45 7.52 31.07
CA GLY A 149 11.41 7.96 32.46
C GLY A 149 10.01 8.24 33.02
N PHE A 150 8.95 7.78 32.34
CA PHE A 150 7.56 8.06 32.73
C PHE A 150 7.16 7.34 34.01
N GLU A 151 6.24 7.95 34.76
CA GLU A 151 5.66 7.37 35.96
C GLU A 151 4.67 6.25 35.61
N ILE A 152 4.92 5.06 36.11
CA ILE A 152 4.06 3.89 35.92
C ILE A 152 2.99 3.86 37.01
N VAL A 153 1.75 4.19 36.64
CA VAL A 153 0.60 4.28 37.55
C VAL A 153 -0.02 2.91 37.81
N GLU A 154 -0.08 2.05 36.80
CA GLU A 154 -0.62 0.69 36.93
C GLU A 154 0.15 -0.25 35.99
N ARG A 155 0.68 -1.34 36.55
CA ARG A 155 1.35 -2.40 35.81
C ARG A 155 1.14 -3.74 36.51
N HIS A 156 0.85 -4.76 35.71
CA HIS A 156 0.72 -6.14 36.15
C HIS A 156 1.72 -7.01 35.40
N ALA A 157 2.42 -7.91 36.11
CA ALA A 157 3.33 -8.87 35.47
C ALA A 157 2.59 -10.12 35.00
N HIS A 158 3.11 -10.78 33.97
CA HIS A 158 2.66 -12.09 33.52
C HIS A 158 3.04 -13.15 34.56
N THR A 159 2.22 -14.19 34.65
CA THR A 159 2.51 -15.36 35.49
C THR A 159 3.61 -16.25 34.92
N GLN A 160 3.91 -16.13 33.61
CA GLN A 160 4.98 -16.87 32.93
C GLN A 160 5.60 -16.03 31.81
N VAL A 161 6.85 -16.33 31.47
CA VAL A 161 7.62 -15.64 30.43
C VAL A 161 7.50 -16.38 29.09
N ILE A 162 7.18 -15.63 28.04
CA ILE A 162 7.18 -16.13 26.67
C ILE A 162 8.59 -15.91 26.09
N PRO A 163 9.26 -16.93 25.56
CA PRO A 163 10.57 -16.77 24.94
C PRO A 163 10.57 -15.72 23.81
N GLY A 164 11.65 -14.94 23.71
CA GLY A 164 11.82 -13.86 22.74
C GLY A 164 10.92 -12.64 22.97
N SER A 165 10.33 -12.51 24.17
CA SER A 165 9.52 -11.35 24.56
C SER A 165 10.26 -10.47 25.57
N LEU A 166 9.83 -9.21 25.67
CA LEU A 166 10.34 -8.24 26.66
C LEU A 166 10.21 -8.71 28.12
N ALA A 167 9.40 -9.75 28.38
CA ALA A 167 9.30 -10.36 29.69
C ALA A 167 10.60 -11.01 30.18
N GLU A 168 11.48 -11.45 29.27
CA GLU A 168 12.78 -12.03 29.65
C GLU A 168 13.66 -11.02 30.41
N VAL A 169 13.49 -9.74 30.11
CA VAL A 169 14.23 -8.63 30.74
C VAL A 169 13.34 -7.85 31.70
N GLY A 170 12.31 -8.48 32.28
CA GLY A 170 11.44 -7.88 33.29
C GLY A 170 10.59 -6.70 32.79
N ARG A 171 10.51 -6.51 31.46
CA ARG A 171 9.78 -5.41 30.80
C ARG A 171 8.41 -5.86 30.30
N ASP A 172 7.67 -6.54 31.17
CA ASP A 172 6.35 -7.06 30.85
C ASP A 172 5.22 -6.31 31.56
N ALA A 173 4.14 -6.12 30.83
CA ALA A 173 2.89 -5.52 31.27
C ALA A 173 1.72 -6.32 30.68
N THR A 174 1.15 -7.23 31.47
CA THR A 174 -0.03 -7.98 31.08
C THR A 174 -1.27 -7.10 31.09
N VAL A 175 -2.23 -7.38 30.21
CA VAL A 175 -3.50 -6.65 30.11
C VAL A 175 -4.65 -7.65 29.94
N PHE A 176 -5.74 -7.41 30.65
CA PHE A 176 -6.96 -8.19 30.55
C PHE A 176 -8.19 -7.28 30.63
N TRP A 177 -9.04 -7.35 29.61
CA TRP A 177 -10.17 -6.45 29.47
C TRP A 177 -11.14 -6.54 30.67
N ASN A 178 -11.43 -5.46 31.39
CA ASN A 178 -10.82 -4.11 31.42
C ASN A 178 -10.29 -3.73 32.80
N TYR A 179 -10.04 -4.70 33.68
CA TYR A 179 -9.65 -4.47 35.07
C TYR A 179 -8.16 -4.72 35.33
N VAL A 180 -7.44 -5.29 34.36
CA VAL A 180 -5.97 -5.38 34.35
C VAL A 180 -5.49 -4.50 33.21
N ASP A 181 -4.95 -3.33 33.56
CA ASP A 181 -4.60 -2.26 32.61
C ASP A 181 -3.11 -1.92 32.69
N LEU A 182 -2.62 -1.26 31.63
CA LEU A 182 -1.34 -0.55 31.68
C LEU A 182 -1.64 0.94 31.71
N ARG A 183 -1.17 1.61 32.76
CA ARG A 183 -1.33 3.05 32.93
C ARG A 183 -0.02 3.72 33.29
N PHE A 184 0.24 4.85 32.66
CA PHE A 184 1.41 5.68 32.94
C PHE A 184 1.10 7.14 32.64
N ARG A 185 1.90 8.05 33.21
CA ARG A 185 1.84 9.49 32.94
C ARG A 185 3.25 10.05 32.86
N ALA A 186 3.35 11.21 32.22
CA ALA A 186 4.59 11.95 32.07
C ALA A 186 4.39 13.37 32.60
N ALA A 187 5.44 13.99 33.13
CA ALA A 187 5.43 15.40 33.50
C ALA A 187 5.32 16.30 32.25
N THR A 188 5.77 15.81 31.11
CA THR A 188 5.70 16.50 29.81
C THR A 188 4.59 15.95 28.92
N ALA A 189 4.07 16.77 27.99
CA ALA A 189 3.14 16.27 26.98
C ALA A 189 3.89 15.41 25.96
N PHE A 190 3.28 14.31 25.53
CA PHE A 190 3.91 13.36 24.62
C PHE A 190 2.95 12.81 23.57
N ARG A 191 3.51 12.40 22.43
CA ARG A 191 2.83 11.72 21.33
C ARG A 191 3.25 10.26 21.28
N ILE A 192 2.30 9.37 21.05
CA ILE A 192 2.56 7.96 20.78
C ILE A 192 2.58 7.73 19.28
N GLU A 193 3.70 7.25 18.74
CA GLU A 193 3.77 6.72 17.38
C GLU A 193 3.83 5.20 17.43
N ALA A 194 2.86 4.55 16.79
CA ALA A 194 2.72 3.10 16.81
C ALA A 194 2.67 2.55 15.40
N ASP A 195 3.74 1.88 14.99
CA ASP A 195 3.91 1.35 13.64
C ASP A 195 4.30 -0.13 13.64
N MET A 196 4.04 -0.79 12.51
CA MET A 196 4.43 -2.19 12.29
C MET A 196 4.90 -2.38 10.86
N ASP A 197 6.09 -2.96 10.72
CA ASP A 197 6.53 -3.53 9.44
C ASP A 197 6.25 -5.02 9.37
N ALA A 198 6.75 -5.71 8.35
CA ALA A 198 6.47 -7.13 8.16
C ALA A 198 7.00 -7.98 9.34
N ASP A 199 8.01 -7.50 10.07
CA ASP A 199 8.78 -8.29 11.03
C ASP A 199 8.77 -7.72 12.45
N HIS A 200 8.52 -6.41 12.60
CA HIS A 200 8.66 -5.70 13.87
C HIS A 200 7.45 -4.82 14.19
N LEU A 201 7.11 -4.80 15.48
CA LEU A 201 6.30 -3.77 16.13
C LEU A 201 7.25 -2.70 16.66
N VAL A 202 6.98 -1.44 16.33
CA VAL A 202 7.79 -0.28 16.73
C VAL A 202 6.90 0.75 17.41
N LEU A 203 7.25 1.09 18.64
CA LEU A 203 6.62 2.14 19.44
C LEU A 203 7.62 3.24 19.71
N ARG A 204 7.22 4.48 19.50
CA ARG A 204 8.02 5.67 19.85
C ARG A 204 7.19 6.64 20.65
N PHE A 205 7.85 7.32 21.59
CA PHE A 205 7.31 8.51 22.23
C PHE A 205 8.05 9.74 21.73
N ARG A 206 7.30 10.76 21.31
CA ARG A 206 7.83 12.08 20.98
C ARG A 206 7.38 13.09 22.02
N ALA A 207 8.31 13.89 22.51
CA ALA A 207 8.04 14.94 23.49
C ALA A 207 9.06 16.07 23.31
N LEU A 208 8.73 17.29 23.75
CA LEU A 208 9.64 18.44 23.62
C LEU A 208 10.85 18.35 24.56
N ALA A 209 10.72 17.61 25.66
CA ALA A 209 11.80 17.33 26.59
C ALA A 209 11.74 15.85 27.01
N ALA A 210 12.92 15.25 27.18
CA ALA A 210 13.03 13.91 27.76
C ALA A 210 13.02 14.01 29.29
N GLU A 211 12.40 13.05 29.96
CA GLU A 211 12.51 12.92 31.41
C GLU A 211 13.71 12.03 31.72
N THR A 212 14.69 12.58 32.44
CA THR A 212 15.85 11.80 32.90
C THR A 212 15.47 11.00 34.13
N ALA A 213 15.19 9.71 33.94
CA ALA A 213 15.14 8.74 35.02
C ALA A 213 15.94 7.48 34.65
N ALA A 214 16.71 6.98 35.60
CA ALA A 214 17.39 5.70 35.43
C ALA A 214 16.34 4.58 35.32
N LEU A 215 16.58 3.63 34.41
CA LEU A 215 15.73 2.45 34.32
C LEU A 215 15.69 1.73 35.67
N PRO A 216 14.50 1.39 36.20
CA PRO A 216 14.42 0.70 37.47
C PRO A 216 15.16 -0.65 37.39
N PRO A 217 15.87 -1.06 38.45
CA PRO A 217 16.59 -2.32 38.47
C PRO A 217 15.62 -3.50 38.30
N LEU A 218 16.09 -4.56 37.66
CA LEU A 218 15.34 -5.80 37.50
C LEU A 218 14.86 -6.33 38.86
N PRO A 219 13.57 -6.64 39.03
CA PRO A 219 13.07 -7.23 40.28
C PRO A 219 13.82 -8.53 40.61
N LYS A 220 14.17 -8.74 41.88
CA LYS A 220 14.90 -9.95 42.33
C LYS A 220 14.18 -11.26 41.97
N SER A 221 12.84 -11.25 41.84
CA SER A 221 12.05 -12.39 41.36
C SER A 221 12.41 -12.85 39.94
N TYR A 222 12.87 -11.94 39.07
CA TYR A 222 13.40 -12.27 37.74
C TYR A 222 14.81 -12.87 37.80
N SER A 223 15.65 -12.42 38.73
CA SER A 223 17.02 -12.92 38.89
C SER A 223 17.12 -14.35 39.44
N ARG A 224 16.05 -14.88 40.07
CA ARG A 224 16.03 -16.21 40.71
C ARG A 224 15.18 -17.26 40.01
N GLY A 225 14.49 -16.97 38.91
CA GLY A 225 13.46 -17.89 38.42
C GLY A 225 13.09 -17.77 36.95
N LEU A 226 14.00 -18.14 36.04
CA LEU A 226 13.64 -18.51 34.65
C LEU A 226 14.40 -19.74 34.15
N LYS A 227 14.72 -20.70 35.04
CA LYS A 227 15.09 -22.08 34.65
C LYS A 227 13.85 -23.00 34.55
N GLY A 228 12.69 -22.46 34.19
CA GLY A 228 11.46 -23.23 33.97
C GLY A 228 11.20 -23.43 32.48
N LYS A 229 10.72 -24.61 32.07
CA LYS A 229 10.15 -24.81 30.73
C LYS A 229 9.10 -23.71 30.47
N GLY A 230 9.10 -23.13 29.26
CA GLY A 230 8.14 -22.11 28.84
C GLY A 230 6.67 -22.55 29.00
N PRO A 231 5.70 -21.66 28.74
CA PRO A 231 4.29 -21.97 28.96
C PRO A 231 3.84 -23.22 28.21
N ASN A 232 2.97 -24.00 28.84
CA ASN A 232 2.31 -25.11 28.15
C ASN A 232 1.46 -24.54 27.02
N ASN A 233 1.56 -25.08 25.82
CA ASN A 233 0.75 -24.60 24.70
C ASN A 233 -0.38 -25.59 24.43
N CYS A 234 -1.64 -25.13 24.40
CA CYS A 234 -2.79 -25.99 24.10
C CYS A 234 -2.71 -26.68 22.73
N LEU A 235 -1.94 -26.14 21.78
CA LEU A 235 -1.69 -26.72 20.47
C LEU A 235 -0.50 -27.71 20.45
N SER A 236 0.32 -27.77 21.50
CA SER A 236 1.48 -28.65 21.58
C SER A 236 1.55 -29.53 22.85
N CYS A 237 0.61 -29.36 23.79
CA CYS A 237 0.57 -30.10 25.05
C CYS A 237 -0.04 -31.49 24.92
N ASN A 238 -0.60 -31.83 23.75
CA ASN A 238 -1.26 -33.11 23.43
C ASN A 238 -2.43 -33.50 24.37
N VAL A 239 -2.88 -32.59 25.24
CA VAL A 239 -4.02 -32.80 26.13
C VAL A 239 -5.33 -32.43 25.42
N VAL A 240 -5.81 -33.33 24.58
CA VAL A 240 -7.05 -33.14 23.79
C VAL A 240 -8.33 -33.16 24.64
N GLN A 241 -8.28 -33.71 25.86
CA GLN A 241 -9.43 -33.81 26.78
C GLN A 241 -9.71 -32.52 27.57
N CYS A 242 -8.82 -31.52 27.48
CA CYS A 242 -9.04 -30.24 28.15
C CYS A 242 -10.19 -29.48 27.48
N PHE A 243 -11.16 -28.93 28.22
CA PHE A 243 -12.25 -28.15 27.62
C PHE A 243 -11.77 -26.83 26.95
N ARG A 244 -10.53 -26.40 27.23
CA ARG A 244 -9.86 -25.26 26.60
C ARG A 244 -9.11 -25.65 25.32
N HIS A 245 -8.98 -26.96 25.04
CA HIS A 245 -8.37 -27.45 23.83
C HIS A 245 -9.22 -27.02 22.64
N VAL A 246 -8.57 -26.37 21.69
CA VAL A 246 -9.14 -26.04 20.40
C VAL A 246 -8.33 -26.84 19.39
N PRO A 247 -8.97 -27.71 18.59
CA PRO A 247 -8.23 -28.45 17.58
C PRO A 247 -7.49 -27.46 16.68
N PRO A 248 -6.21 -27.71 16.36
CA PRO A 248 -5.48 -26.84 15.43
C PRO A 248 -6.28 -26.74 14.14
N ALA A 249 -6.63 -25.50 13.75
CA ALA A 249 -7.12 -25.26 12.41
C ALA A 249 -6.01 -25.63 11.43
N ALA A 250 -6.36 -26.24 10.29
CA ALA A 250 -5.38 -26.56 9.25
C ALA A 250 -4.54 -25.32 8.96
N ALA A 251 -3.21 -25.46 9.06
CA ALA A 251 -2.27 -24.39 8.83
C ALA A 251 -2.32 -23.99 7.35
N GLN A 252 -3.12 -22.98 7.00
CA GLN A 252 -2.94 -22.28 5.73
C GLN A 252 -1.84 -21.25 5.96
N ALA A 253 -0.63 -21.62 5.53
CA ALA A 253 0.52 -20.74 5.53
C ALA A 253 0.22 -19.46 4.75
N GLY A 254 0.88 -18.36 5.17
CA GLY A 254 0.66 -16.99 4.70
C GLY A 254 0.33 -16.87 3.21
N GLU A 255 -0.93 -16.54 2.93
CA GLU A 255 -1.45 -16.39 1.58
C GLU A 255 -1.02 -15.05 1.00
N THR A 256 -0.78 -15.01 -0.31
CA THR A 256 -0.66 -13.75 -1.03
C THR A 256 -2.04 -13.27 -1.44
N ALA A 257 -2.35 -12.01 -1.19
CA ALA A 257 -3.51 -11.36 -1.78
C ALA A 257 -3.11 -10.34 -2.85
N PHE A 258 -3.59 -10.57 -4.06
CA PHE A 258 -3.38 -9.68 -5.21
C PHE A 258 -4.52 -8.67 -5.27
N LEU A 259 -4.22 -7.40 -5.00
CA LEU A 259 -5.18 -6.29 -4.97
C LEU A 259 -5.04 -5.46 -6.25
N LEU A 260 -5.81 -5.82 -7.27
CA LEU A 260 -5.64 -5.31 -8.63
C LEU A 260 -6.74 -4.30 -9.01
N ASP A 261 -6.45 -3.44 -9.98
CA ASP A 261 -7.43 -2.51 -10.58
C ASP A 261 -7.52 -2.73 -12.10
N GLY A 262 -7.11 -1.75 -12.91
CA GLY A 262 -7.12 -1.86 -14.36
C GLY A 262 -6.16 -2.93 -14.87
N PHE A 263 -6.62 -3.70 -15.85
CA PHE A 263 -5.84 -4.77 -16.49
C PHE A 263 -4.65 -4.21 -17.26
N VAL A 264 -3.48 -4.83 -17.04
CA VAL A 264 -2.23 -4.56 -17.74
C VAL A 264 -1.62 -5.92 -18.09
N PRO A 265 -1.35 -6.23 -19.38
CA PRO A 265 -0.88 -7.55 -19.80
C PRO A 265 0.41 -8.02 -19.09
N GLU A 266 1.36 -7.10 -18.90
CA GLU A 266 2.64 -7.40 -18.25
C GLU A 266 2.44 -7.82 -16.79
N PHE A 267 1.49 -7.16 -16.12
CA PHE A 267 1.14 -7.51 -14.75
C PHE A 267 0.36 -8.81 -14.66
N ASP A 268 -0.53 -9.11 -15.61
CA ASP A 268 -1.22 -10.40 -15.64
C ASP A 268 -0.20 -11.54 -15.78
N ALA A 269 0.74 -11.42 -16.73
CA ALA A 269 1.82 -12.38 -16.91
C ALA A 269 2.66 -12.55 -15.62
N HIS A 270 3.07 -11.45 -14.98
CA HIS A 270 3.82 -11.50 -13.72
C HIS A 270 3.01 -12.14 -12.58
N VAL A 271 1.73 -11.81 -12.45
CA VAL A 271 0.84 -12.37 -11.43
C VAL A 271 0.67 -13.88 -11.66
N GLN A 272 0.46 -14.33 -12.89
CA GLN A 272 0.36 -15.76 -13.21
C GLN A 272 1.66 -16.51 -12.94
N ALA A 273 2.81 -15.88 -13.18
CA ALA A 273 4.12 -16.49 -12.94
C ALA A 273 4.47 -16.60 -11.44
N THR A 274 3.86 -15.79 -10.58
CA THR A 274 4.22 -15.69 -9.15
C THR A 274 3.16 -16.22 -8.19
N ARG A 275 1.92 -16.38 -8.64
CA ARG A 275 0.81 -16.90 -7.83
C ARG A 275 1.00 -18.35 -7.41
N ARG A 276 0.42 -18.69 -6.28
CA ARG A 276 0.32 -20.05 -5.71
C ARG A 276 -1.15 -20.45 -5.57
N ASP A 277 -1.42 -21.74 -5.47
CA ASP A 277 -2.80 -22.27 -5.43
C ASP A 277 -3.63 -21.70 -4.28
N GLY A 278 -3.01 -21.41 -3.12
CA GLY A 278 -3.68 -20.83 -1.93
C GLY A 278 -3.96 -19.33 -2.00
N ASP A 279 -3.52 -18.64 -3.05
CA ASP A 279 -3.60 -17.18 -3.11
C ASP A 279 -5.01 -16.66 -3.42
N THR A 280 -5.26 -15.41 -3.03
CA THR A 280 -6.54 -14.74 -3.29
C THR A 280 -6.36 -13.59 -4.29
N LEU A 281 -7.17 -13.58 -5.34
CA LEU A 281 -7.22 -12.51 -6.32
C LEU A 281 -8.37 -11.55 -6.02
N PHE A 282 -8.10 -10.25 -6.01
CA PHE A 282 -9.09 -9.19 -5.94
C PHE A 282 -9.06 -8.35 -7.21
N VAL A 283 -10.20 -8.29 -7.90
CA VAL A 283 -10.37 -7.53 -9.17
C VAL A 283 -11.65 -6.69 -9.14
N PRO A 284 -11.74 -5.58 -9.89
CA PRO A 284 -12.90 -4.69 -9.79
C PRO A 284 -14.18 -5.39 -10.24
N LEU A 285 -14.10 -6.12 -11.35
CA LEU A 285 -15.16 -6.96 -11.91
C LEU A 285 -14.52 -8.06 -12.78
N ASP A 286 -15.28 -9.09 -13.12
CA ASP A 286 -14.85 -10.16 -14.04
C ASP A 286 -14.94 -9.65 -15.50
N GLY A 287 -13.84 -9.13 -16.03
CA GLY A 287 -13.83 -8.51 -17.36
C GLY A 287 -14.18 -9.47 -18.49
N LYS A 288 -13.82 -10.75 -18.38
CA LYS A 288 -14.11 -11.77 -19.40
C LYS A 288 -15.61 -12.05 -19.46
N ARG A 289 -16.26 -12.20 -18.31
CA ARG A 289 -17.71 -12.40 -18.22
C ARG A 289 -18.54 -11.20 -18.70
N PHE A 290 -18.06 -9.98 -18.46
CA PHE A 290 -18.81 -8.74 -18.77
C PHE A 290 -18.37 -8.06 -20.09
N GLY A 291 -17.50 -8.69 -20.88
CA GLY A 291 -16.98 -8.10 -22.12
C GLY A 291 -16.23 -6.76 -21.88
N LYS A 292 -15.43 -6.70 -20.82
CA LYS A 292 -14.65 -5.53 -20.40
C LYS A 292 -13.16 -5.83 -20.41
N PRO A 293 -12.47 -5.57 -21.54
CA PRO A 293 -11.02 -5.83 -21.69
C PRO A 293 -10.15 -5.16 -20.62
N ASN A 294 -10.57 -3.98 -20.15
CA ASN A 294 -9.86 -3.22 -19.11
C ASN A 294 -9.91 -3.86 -17.71
N TYR A 295 -10.61 -4.97 -17.53
CA TYR A 295 -10.62 -5.79 -16.31
C TYR A 295 -10.47 -7.29 -16.60
N ALA A 296 -9.90 -7.66 -17.77
CA ALA A 296 -9.82 -9.04 -18.25
C ALA A 296 -8.67 -9.86 -17.62
N TRP A 297 -8.46 -9.70 -16.32
CA TRP A 297 -7.47 -10.46 -15.54
C TRP A 297 -7.70 -11.97 -15.63
N THR A 298 -6.62 -12.74 -15.61
CA THR A 298 -6.67 -14.19 -15.58
C THR A 298 -6.96 -14.68 -14.15
N THR A 299 -8.08 -15.39 -14.00
CA THR A 299 -8.62 -15.81 -12.69
C THR A 299 -8.39 -17.28 -12.36
N ALA A 300 -8.00 -18.09 -13.34
CA ALA A 300 -7.73 -19.51 -13.15
C ALA A 300 -6.51 -19.73 -12.24
N GLY A 301 -6.54 -20.77 -11.39
CA GLY A 301 -5.43 -21.12 -10.50
C GLY A 301 -5.39 -20.38 -9.16
N PHE A 302 -6.33 -19.47 -8.88
CA PHE A 302 -6.50 -18.88 -7.55
C PHE A 302 -7.49 -19.69 -6.71
N ALA A 303 -7.19 -19.95 -5.44
CA ALA A 303 -8.15 -20.54 -4.49
C ALA A 303 -9.42 -19.68 -4.37
N ARG A 304 -9.26 -18.36 -4.41
CA ARG A 304 -10.37 -17.41 -4.22
C ARG A 304 -10.24 -16.23 -5.16
N VAL A 305 -11.35 -15.88 -5.82
CA VAL A 305 -11.47 -14.66 -6.62
C VAL A 305 -12.57 -13.78 -6.00
N ARG A 306 -12.22 -12.55 -5.62
CA ARG A 306 -13.13 -11.60 -4.99
C ARG A 306 -13.31 -10.38 -5.88
N THR A 307 -14.56 -10.07 -6.20
CA THR A 307 -14.91 -8.91 -7.03
C THR A 307 -15.50 -7.76 -6.21
N ALA A 308 -15.35 -6.54 -6.72
CA ALA A 308 -15.98 -5.33 -6.20
C ALA A 308 -16.91 -4.69 -7.24
N THR A 309 -17.73 -5.51 -7.91
CA THR A 309 -18.48 -5.14 -9.12
C THR A 309 -19.31 -3.86 -8.95
N LEU A 310 -20.01 -3.70 -7.82
CA LEU A 310 -20.79 -2.48 -7.55
C LEU A 310 -19.91 -1.21 -7.49
N ALA A 311 -18.71 -1.30 -6.91
CA ALA A 311 -17.78 -0.17 -6.88
C ALA A 311 -17.28 0.16 -8.30
N ALA A 312 -17.02 -0.87 -9.11
CA ALA A 312 -16.59 -0.70 -10.50
C ALA A 312 -17.69 -0.13 -11.40
N LEU A 313 -18.93 -0.60 -11.26
CA LEU A 313 -20.10 -0.06 -11.98
C LEU A 313 -20.36 1.40 -11.58
N ARG A 314 -20.27 1.73 -10.28
CA ARG A 314 -20.39 3.11 -9.82
C ARG A 314 -19.29 4.01 -10.39
N ARG A 315 -18.03 3.54 -10.42
CA ARG A 315 -16.92 4.25 -11.07
C ARG A 315 -17.22 4.51 -12.55
N ALA A 316 -17.69 3.50 -13.28
CA ALA A 316 -18.02 3.62 -14.69
C ALA A 316 -19.16 4.63 -14.94
N TRP A 317 -20.22 4.58 -14.14
CA TRP A 317 -21.35 5.51 -14.24
C TRP A 317 -20.93 6.96 -13.94
N GLN A 318 -20.16 7.18 -12.86
CA GLN A 318 -19.64 8.51 -12.53
C GLN A 318 -18.73 9.05 -13.64
N SER A 319 -17.83 8.21 -14.16
CA SER A 319 -16.89 8.64 -15.20
C SER A 319 -17.56 9.05 -16.51
N ARG A 320 -18.75 8.52 -16.84
CA ARG A 320 -19.52 8.89 -18.04
C ARG A 320 -20.21 10.26 -17.92
N ARG A 321 -20.36 10.77 -16.70
CA ARG A 321 -20.99 12.07 -16.43
C ARG A 321 -19.99 13.22 -16.31
N LEU A 322 -18.70 12.91 -16.36
CA LEU A 322 -17.61 13.87 -16.24
C LEU A 322 -17.00 14.10 -17.61
N ALA A 323 -16.42 15.29 -17.79
CA ALA A 323 -15.55 15.55 -18.93
C ALA A 323 -14.44 14.50 -19.03
N ASP A 324 -13.93 14.30 -20.25
CA ASP A 324 -12.88 13.32 -20.51
C ASP A 324 -11.54 13.66 -19.86
N GLN A 325 -11.34 14.92 -19.48
CA GLN A 325 -10.15 15.43 -18.80
C GLN A 325 -10.48 16.46 -17.71
N GLY A 326 -9.48 16.88 -16.94
CA GLY A 326 -9.58 17.94 -15.94
C GLY A 326 -9.63 17.46 -14.48
N ALA A 327 -9.50 18.43 -13.57
CA ALA A 327 -9.44 18.22 -12.12
C ALA A 327 -10.61 17.39 -11.56
N ALA A 328 -11.84 17.66 -12.01
CA ALA A 328 -13.03 16.96 -11.54
C ALA A 328 -12.96 15.46 -11.83
N ARG A 329 -12.45 15.08 -13.01
CA ARG A 329 -12.23 13.68 -13.39
C ARG A 329 -11.13 13.05 -12.53
N GLN A 330 -10.00 13.73 -12.34
CA GLN A 330 -8.89 13.19 -11.54
C GLN A 330 -9.30 12.95 -10.07
N ARG A 331 -10.01 13.91 -9.45
CA ARG A 331 -10.59 13.72 -8.10
C ARG A 331 -11.55 12.55 -8.04
N ALA A 332 -12.40 12.38 -9.06
CA ALA A 332 -13.35 11.26 -9.11
C ALA A 332 -12.64 9.90 -9.25
N LEU A 333 -11.54 9.83 -10.01
CA LEU A 333 -10.72 8.62 -10.15
C LEU A 333 -10.03 8.25 -8.84
N LEU A 334 -9.43 9.22 -8.14
CA LEU A 334 -8.82 9.00 -6.81
C LEU A 334 -9.87 8.54 -5.79
N ALA A 335 -11.04 9.19 -5.76
CA ALA A 335 -12.13 8.78 -4.87
C ALA A 335 -12.67 7.37 -5.21
N ALA A 336 -12.64 6.96 -6.48
CA ALA A 336 -13.01 5.61 -6.89
C ALA A 336 -11.97 4.58 -6.44
N ALA A 337 -10.69 4.89 -6.58
CA ALA A 337 -9.59 4.05 -6.08
C ALA A 337 -9.67 3.86 -4.56
N GLU A 338 -9.95 4.92 -3.80
CA GLU A 338 -10.16 4.85 -2.34
C GLU A 338 -11.33 3.92 -1.97
N ARG A 339 -12.47 4.05 -2.65
CA ARG A 339 -13.63 3.17 -2.41
C ARG A 339 -13.30 1.71 -2.72
N LEU A 340 -12.57 1.47 -3.80
CA LEU A 340 -12.14 0.13 -4.19
C LEU A 340 -11.18 -0.47 -3.15
N ALA A 341 -10.15 0.28 -2.75
CA ALA A 341 -9.20 -0.09 -1.72
C ALA A 341 -9.90 -0.46 -0.40
N ARG A 342 -10.84 0.37 0.07
CA ARG A 342 -11.65 0.06 1.27
C ARG A 342 -12.51 -1.18 1.12
N ARG A 343 -13.07 -1.44 -0.07
CA ARG A 343 -13.88 -2.64 -0.33
C ARG A 343 -13.03 -3.91 -0.28
N TYR A 344 -11.82 -3.87 -0.82
CA TYR A 344 -10.87 -4.98 -0.73
C TYR A 344 -10.40 -5.18 0.70
N ALA A 345 -10.01 -4.10 1.36
CA ALA A 345 -9.48 -4.14 2.72
C ALA A 345 -10.44 -4.76 3.73
N ARG A 346 -11.76 -4.51 3.61
CA ARG A 346 -12.80 -5.15 4.44
C ARG A 346 -12.93 -6.67 4.26
N ARG A 347 -12.39 -7.20 3.17
CA ARG A 347 -12.47 -8.61 2.79
C ARG A 347 -11.09 -9.30 2.81
N LEU A 348 -10.04 -8.59 3.22
CA LEU A 348 -8.72 -9.16 3.44
C LEU A 348 -8.77 -10.10 4.64
N ALA A 349 -8.31 -11.32 4.43
CA ALA A 349 -8.17 -12.29 5.50
C ALA A 349 -6.96 -11.95 6.38
N PRO A 350 -6.96 -12.25 7.68
CA PRO A 350 -5.76 -12.15 8.52
C PRO A 350 -4.54 -12.82 7.88
N GLU A 351 -4.75 -13.99 7.28
CA GLU A 351 -3.77 -14.90 6.66
C GLU A 351 -3.07 -14.31 5.44
N ALA A 352 -3.59 -13.22 4.86
CA ALA A 352 -3.01 -12.55 3.70
C ALA A 352 -1.72 -11.76 4.05
N THR A 353 -0.70 -12.42 4.60
CA THR A 353 0.50 -11.78 5.19
C THR A 353 1.39 -11.08 4.18
N HIS A 354 1.25 -11.44 2.89
CA HIS A 354 1.88 -10.74 1.77
C HIS A 354 0.82 -10.17 0.83
N LEU A 355 1.02 -8.96 0.33
CA LEU A 355 0.11 -8.30 -0.61
C LEU A 355 0.85 -7.90 -1.90
N VAL A 356 0.20 -8.04 -3.04
CA VAL A 356 0.65 -7.43 -4.31
C VAL A 356 -0.39 -6.38 -4.70
N VAL A 357 0.02 -5.11 -4.75
CA VAL A 357 -0.92 -3.97 -4.75
C VAL A 357 -0.77 -3.15 -6.02
N ALA A 358 -1.87 -2.90 -6.73
CA ALA A 358 -1.90 -1.92 -7.81
C ALA A 358 -1.66 -0.50 -7.26
N GLN A 359 -0.77 0.26 -7.90
CA GLN A 359 -0.31 1.59 -7.46
C GLN A 359 -1.44 2.51 -6.97
N GLY A 360 -2.52 2.66 -7.73
CA GLY A 360 -3.62 3.56 -7.37
C GLY A 360 -4.35 3.23 -6.05
N LEU A 361 -4.22 2.01 -5.54
CA LEU A 361 -4.81 1.58 -4.27
C LEU A 361 -3.87 1.83 -3.08
N LEU A 362 -2.56 1.93 -3.36
CA LEU A 362 -1.49 1.95 -2.37
C LEU A 362 -1.64 3.05 -1.31
N PRO A 363 -1.79 4.34 -1.66
CA PRO A 363 -1.81 5.40 -0.64
C PRO A 363 -3.02 5.27 0.30
N HIS A 364 -4.16 4.78 -0.22
CA HIS A 364 -5.36 4.57 0.58
C HIS A 364 -5.21 3.40 1.55
N LEU A 365 -4.63 2.28 1.10
CA LEU A 365 -4.36 1.12 1.96
C LEU A 365 -3.31 1.43 3.03
N TRP A 366 -2.31 2.24 2.69
CA TRP A 366 -1.28 2.72 3.61
C TRP A 366 -1.87 3.62 4.69
N ARG A 367 -2.51 4.73 4.28
CA ARG A 367 -3.11 5.72 5.18
C ARG A 367 -4.14 5.10 6.13
N ASP A 368 -5.00 4.21 5.62
CA ASP A 368 -6.02 3.54 6.42
C ASP A 368 -5.42 2.38 7.27
N GLY A 369 -4.09 2.15 7.22
CA GLY A 369 -3.35 1.22 8.08
C GLY A 369 -3.57 -0.26 7.75
N HIS A 370 -3.90 -0.60 6.50
CA HIS A 370 -4.16 -1.98 6.07
C HIS A 370 -2.88 -2.74 5.69
N LEU A 371 -1.79 -2.02 5.42
CA LEU A 371 -0.48 -2.59 5.07
C LEU A 371 0.42 -2.86 6.29
N LYS A 372 0.18 -2.20 7.43
CA LYS A 372 0.96 -2.38 8.67
C LYS A 372 1.04 -3.86 9.07
N GLY A 373 2.22 -4.39 9.39
CA GLY A 373 2.35 -5.81 9.75
C GLY A 373 2.23 -6.80 8.57
N ARG A 374 2.28 -6.33 7.32
CA ARG A 374 2.30 -7.17 6.11
C ARG A 374 3.51 -6.76 5.26
N SER A 375 4.08 -7.72 4.54
CA SER A 375 4.98 -7.38 3.43
C SER A 375 4.16 -7.09 2.18
N PHE A 376 4.66 -6.24 1.28
CA PHE A 376 3.94 -5.97 0.03
C PHE A 376 4.86 -5.56 -1.11
N ASP A 377 4.43 -5.92 -2.32
CA ASP A 377 4.99 -5.48 -3.60
C ASP A 377 3.98 -4.56 -4.30
N VAL A 378 4.47 -3.68 -5.17
CA VAL A 378 3.63 -2.69 -5.86
C VAL A 378 3.77 -2.85 -7.36
N LEU A 379 2.64 -2.93 -8.06
CA LEU A 379 2.56 -2.92 -9.52
C LEU A 379 2.38 -1.48 -9.99
N MET A 380 3.36 -0.93 -10.72
CA MET A 380 3.40 0.48 -11.10
C MET A 380 3.56 0.66 -12.61
N THR A 381 2.67 1.43 -13.21
CA THR A 381 2.82 1.94 -14.60
C THR A 381 3.08 3.44 -14.63
N ALA A 382 2.74 4.16 -13.56
CA ALA A 382 2.93 5.59 -13.47
C ALA A 382 4.07 5.94 -12.51
N LEU A 383 4.68 7.10 -12.72
CA LEU A 383 5.58 7.70 -11.74
C LEU A 383 4.85 7.91 -10.41
N PRO A 384 5.57 7.91 -9.27
CA PRO A 384 5.01 8.35 -8.00
C PRO A 384 4.39 9.75 -8.14
N MET A 385 3.27 10.02 -7.46
CA MET A 385 2.49 11.26 -7.57
C MET A 385 3.35 12.50 -7.38
N GLY A 386 4.27 12.51 -6.40
CA GLY A 386 5.16 13.64 -6.16
C GLY A 386 6.08 13.93 -7.35
N VAL A 387 6.70 12.89 -7.91
CA VAL A 387 7.58 12.99 -9.09
C VAL A 387 6.79 13.39 -10.33
N LEU A 388 5.59 12.82 -10.50
CA LEU A 388 4.67 13.16 -11.58
C LEU A 388 4.28 14.64 -11.54
N GLN A 389 3.90 15.14 -10.36
CA GLN A 389 3.52 16.54 -10.18
C GLN A 389 4.68 17.49 -10.48
N GLN A 390 5.88 17.18 -9.97
CA GLN A 390 7.07 17.97 -10.27
C GLN A 390 7.33 18.03 -11.77
N ARG A 391 7.25 16.90 -12.49
CA ARG A 391 7.43 16.87 -13.95
C ARG A 391 6.38 17.70 -14.69
N LEU A 392 5.13 17.69 -14.22
CA LEU A 392 4.06 18.53 -14.76
C LEU A 392 4.27 20.02 -14.44
N ASP A 393 4.82 20.36 -13.27
CA ASP A 393 5.18 21.73 -12.90
C ASP A 393 6.32 22.25 -13.77
N ASP A 394 7.31 21.39 -14.07
CA ASP A 394 8.42 21.73 -14.97
C ASP A 394 7.92 21.98 -16.40
N ALA A 395 7.06 21.10 -16.91
CA ALA A 395 6.41 21.30 -18.21
C ALA A 395 5.54 22.57 -18.24
N ALA A 396 4.81 22.87 -17.16
CA ALA A 396 4.00 24.09 -17.07
C ALA A 396 4.85 25.37 -17.09
N ARG A 397 6.08 25.33 -16.59
CA ARG A 397 7.02 26.47 -16.72
C ARG A 397 7.53 26.65 -18.14
N LEU A 398 7.65 25.56 -18.91
CA LEU A 398 8.01 25.62 -20.33
C LEU A 398 6.86 26.14 -21.21
N HIS A 399 5.61 25.76 -20.88
CA HIS A 399 4.41 26.15 -21.61
C HIS A 399 3.37 26.79 -20.67
N PRO A 400 3.61 28.03 -20.21
CA PRO A 400 2.70 28.73 -19.31
C PRO A 400 1.32 29.00 -19.94
N GLU A 401 1.20 28.94 -21.27
CA GLU A 401 -0.06 29.07 -21.99
C GLU A 401 -0.95 27.81 -21.92
N SER A 402 -0.41 26.67 -21.48
CA SER A 402 -1.16 25.41 -21.47
C SER A 402 -2.26 25.41 -20.42
N ARG A 403 -3.46 25.02 -20.85
CA ARG A 403 -4.63 24.90 -19.97
C ARG A 403 -4.65 23.59 -19.17
N THR A 404 -3.82 22.62 -19.55
CA THR A 404 -3.93 21.23 -19.06
C THR A 404 -2.75 20.75 -18.23
N LEU A 405 -1.64 21.50 -18.20
CA LEU A 405 -0.45 21.14 -17.41
C LEU A 405 -0.61 21.47 -15.91
N GLY A 406 -1.28 22.58 -15.60
CA GLY A 406 -1.57 23.03 -14.23
C GLY A 406 -2.96 22.65 -13.70
N ASP A 407 -3.73 21.84 -14.43
CA ASP A 407 -5.15 21.64 -14.15
C ASP A 407 -5.44 20.89 -12.84
N PHE A 408 -4.51 20.04 -12.39
CA PHE A 408 -4.71 19.20 -11.21
C PHE A 408 -3.40 18.84 -10.50
N ARG A 409 -3.43 18.93 -9.16
CA ARG A 409 -2.44 18.33 -8.26
C ARG A 409 -3.19 17.55 -7.18
N ALA A 410 -2.63 16.40 -6.78
CA ALA A 410 -3.21 15.57 -5.74
C ALA A 410 -3.01 16.21 -4.35
N ASP A 411 -3.83 15.79 -3.41
CA ASP A 411 -3.73 16.19 -2.00
C ASP A 411 -2.34 15.84 -1.45
N PRO A 412 -1.60 16.79 -0.84
CA PRO A 412 -0.27 16.54 -0.28
C PRO A 412 -0.22 15.37 0.71
N ALA A 413 -1.27 15.15 1.50
CA ALA A 413 -1.33 14.02 2.44
C ALA A 413 -1.42 12.67 1.69
N LEU A 414 -2.07 12.64 0.54
CA LEU A 414 -2.12 11.45 -0.31
C LEU A 414 -0.77 11.18 -0.98
N VAL A 415 -0.09 12.23 -1.44
CA VAL A 415 1.27 12.16 -2.00
C VAL A 415 2.25 11.62 -0.95
N ALA A 416 2.22 12.16 0.27
CA ALA A 416 3.04 11.68 1.38
C ALA A 416 2.74 10.22 1.73
N ALA A 417 1.47 9.82 1.72
CA ALA A 417 1.07 8.44 1.96
C ALA A 417 1.58 7.47 0.87
N GLU A 418 1.56 7.86 -0.41
CA GLU A 418 2.12 7.04 -1.48
C GLU A 418 3.64 6.90 -1.33
N ALA A 419 4.34 8.02 -1.11
CA ALA A 419 5.80 8.04 -0.94
C ALA A 419 6.25 7.15 0.23
N ALA A 420 5.59 7.27 1.40
CA ALA A 420 5.87 6.44 2.56
C ALA A 420 5.61 4.94 2.29
N ALA A 421 4.53 4.62 1.56
CA ALA A 421 4.22 3.25 1.20
C ALA A 421 5.25 2.66 0.22
N LEU A 422 5.69 3.42 -0.79
CA LEU A 422 6.72 3.00 -1.74
C LEU A 422 8.09 2.81 -1.07
N ALA A 423 8.42 3.69 -0.11
CA ALA A 423 9.61 3.53 0.72
C ALA A 423 9.58 2.21 1.52
N ARG A 424 8.39 1.75 1.96
CA ARG A 424 8.21 0.49 2.69
C ARG A 424 8.01 -0.74 1.79
N ALA A 425 7.63 -0.56 0.53
CA ALA A 425 7.43 -1.67 -0.41
C ALA A 425 8.71 -2.50 -0.55
N ARG A 426 8.54 -3.83 -0.65
CA ARG A 426 9.64 -4.78 -0.85
C ARG A 426 10.12 -4.75 -2.30
N LYS A 427 9.20 -4.77 -3.26
CA LYS A 427 9.49 -4.71 -4.70
C LYS A 427 8.57 -3.73 -5.42
N ILE A 428 9.09 -3.13 -6.48
CA ILE A 428 8.36 -2.31 -7.45
C ILE A 428 8.38 -3.04 -8.79
N VAL A 429 7.26 -3.59 -9.20
CA VAL A 429 7.14 -4.35 -10.45
C VAL A 429 6.62 -3.42 -11.54
N THR A 430 7.38 -3.28 -12.62
CA THR A 430 7.05 -2.33 -13.68
C THR A 430 7.69 -2.72 -15.01
N ALA A 431 7.02 -2.42 -16.12
CA ALA A 431 7.66 -2.43 -17.45
C ALA A 431 8.20 -1.04 -17.85
N HIS A 432 7.91 0.00 -17.06
CA HIS A 432 8.21 1.37 -17.40
C HIS A 432 9.63 1.74 -16.97
N ALA A 433 10.49 2.08 -17.94
CA ALA A 433 11.92 2.34 -17.69
C ALA A 433 12.16 3.44 -16.64
N ASP A 434 11.50 4.61 -16.74
CA ASP A 434 11.64 5.67 -15.72
C ASP A 434 11.23 5.21 -14.32
N VAL A 435 10.14 4.42 -14.19
CA VAL A 435 9.70 3.93 -12.88
C VAL A 435 10.76 2.98 -12.31
N ALA A 436 11.30 2.08 -13.12
CA ALA A 436 12.37 1.18 -12.68
C ALA A 436 13.62 1.95 -12.24
N ALA A 437 13.99 3.02 -12.96
CA ALA A 437 15.14 3.87 -12.65
C ALA A 437 15.02 4.59 -11.29
N LEU A 438 13.80 4.92 -10.85
CA LEU A 438 13.56 5.52 -9.53
C LEU A 438 13.80 4.55 -8.36
N PHE A 439 13.81 3.24 -8.62
CA PHE A 439 13.88 2.21 -7.57
C PHE A 439 14.94 1.15 -7.88
N PRO A 440 16.23 1.52 -8.06
CA PRO A 440 17.26 0.61 -8.58
C PRO A 440 17.47 -0.65 -7.73
N THR A 441 17.20 -0.59 -6.43
CA THR A 441 17.36 -1.72 -5.50
C THR A 441 16.09 -2.55 -5.28
N LYS A 442 14.94 -2.11 -5.80
CA LYS A 442 13.62 -2.73 -5.58
C LYS A 442 12.89 -3.08 -6.87
N ALA A 443 13.32 -2.53 -8.00
CA ALA A 443 12.64 -2.67 -9.27
C ALA A 443 12.74 -4.11 -9.79
N VAL A 444 11.60 -4.68 -10.18
CA VAL A 444 11.51 -5.87 -11.01
C VAL A 444 11.02 -5.40 -12.37
N THR A 445 11.96 -5.31 -13.32
CA THR A 445 11.68 -4.85 -14.68
C THR A 445 10.99 -5.96 -15.45
N LEU A 446 9.85 -5.63 -16.05
CA LEU A 446 9.11 -6.47 -16.97
C LEU A 446 9.34 -6.00 -18.40
N GLU A 447 9.21 -6.91 -19.36
CA GLU A 447 9.20 -6.54 -20.77
C GLU A 447 7.81 -6.04 -21.17
N TRP A 448 7.77 -5.00 -22.01
CA TRP A 448 6.51 -4.56 -22.62
C TRP A 448 5.98 -5.62 -23.60
N ILE A 449 4.75 -6.07 -23.38
CA ILE A 449 4.06 -6.99 -24.28
C ILE A 449 3.47 -6.19 -25.44
N ALA A 450 3.99 -6.45 -26.64
CA ALA A 450 3.48 -5.87 -27.87
C ALA A 450 2.08 -6.42 -28.18
N PRO A 451 1.11 -5.56 -28.52
CA PRO A 451 -0.18 -6.03 -28.99
C PRO A 451 -0.03 -6.69 -30.36
N GLN A 452 -0.90 -7.65 -30.68
CA GLN A 452 -0.97 -8.19 -32.03
C GLN A 452 -1.45 -7.10 -33.00
N ALA A 453 -0.65 -6.84 -34.04
CA ALA A 453 -0.96 -5.88 -35.10
C ALA A 453 -0.46 -6.44 -36.43
N ALA A 454 -1.26 -6.28 -37.48
CA ALA A 454 -0.77 -6.51 -38.84
C ALA A 454 0.18 -5.37 -39.24
N PRO A 455 1.16 -5.63 -40.12
CA PRO A 455 1.95 -4.56 -40.72
C PRO A 455 1.04 -3.49 -41.31
N ALA A 456 1.32 -2.21 -41.01
CA ALA A 456 0.57 -1.12 -41.60
C ALA A 456 0.88 -1.04 -43.11
N ALA A 457 -0.13 -0.68 -43.91
CA ALA A 457 0.09 -0.43 -45.32
C ALA A 457 1.12 0.70 -45.50
N ALA A 458 2.14 0.44 -46.31
CA ALA A 458 3.14 1.44 -46.65
C ALA A 458 2.48 2.65 -47.31
N PRO A 459 3.00 3.88 -47.07
CA PRO A 459 2.51 5.05 -47.78
C PRO A 459 2.70 4.85 -49.30
N ALA A 460 1.70 5.27 -50.09
CA ALA A 460 1.80 5.23 -51.54
C ALA A 460 2.97 6.09 -52.03
N ALA A 461 3.65 5.66 -53.08
CA ALA A 461 4.76 6.40 -53.66
C ALA A 461 4.30 7.81 -54.09
N GLY A 462 5.04 8.84 -53.67
CA GLY A 462 4.70 10.26 -53.94
C GLY A 462 3.56 10.82 -53.07
N ALA A 463 2.99 10.05 -52.15
CA ALA A 463 2.00 10.57 -51.21
C ALA A 463 2.66 11.45 -50.14
N LYS A 464 1.97 12.52 -49.75
CA LYS A 464 2.34 13.37 -48.63
C LYS A 464 2.53 12.55 -47.35
N HIS A 465 3.60 12.83 -46.61
CA HIS A 465 3.91 12.12 -45.38
C HIS A 465 2.85 12.32 -44.31
N ARG A 466 2.49 11.25 -43.60
CA ARG A 466 1.51 11.29 -42.51
C ARG A 466 2.19 11.05 -41.17
N VAL A 467 2.09 12.03 -40.27
CA VAL A 467 2.62 11.96 -38.90
C VAL A 467 1.46 11.73 -37.94
N VAL A 468 1.44 10.59 -37.25
CA VAL A 468 0.37 10.24 -36.31
C VAL A 468 0.73 10.69 -34.91
N PHE A 469 -0.14 11.50 -34.29
CA PHE A 469 -0.09 11.84 -32.87
C PHE A 469 -1.08 10.96 -32.10
N PRO A 470 -0.61 9.93 -31.37
CA PRO A 470 -1.47 8.87 -30.87
C PRO A 470 -2.09 9.19 -29.50
N ALA A 471 -2.46 10.44 -29.26
CA ALA A 471 -2.97 10.91 -27.98
C ALA A 471 -3.99 12.05 -28.13
N ALA A 472 -4.68 12.38 -27.04
CA ALA A 472 -5.42 13.63 -26.97
C ALA A 472 -4.45 14.82 -27.01
N THR A 473 -4.85 15.92 -27.67
CA THR A 473 -4.07 17.17 -27.74
C THR A 473 -3.99 17.80 -26.35
N LEU A 474 -2.91 17.49 -25.65
CA LEU A 474 -2.63 17.86 -24.27
C LEU A 474 -1.16 18.28 -24.13
N GLY A 475 -0.89 19.31 -23.32
CA GLY A 475 0.47 19.75 -23.04
C GLY A 475 1.35 18.63 -22.49
N ARG A 476 0.86 17.84 -21.53
CA ARG A 476 1.62 16.69 -20.98
C ARG A 476 1.92 15.56 -21.97
N LYS A 477 1.21 15.53 -23.10
CA LYS A 477 1.43 14.57 -24.19
C LYS A 477 2.38 15.10 -25.26
N GLY A 478 2.89 16.32 -25.08
CA GLY A 478 3.88 16.92 -25.98
C GLY A 478 3.26 17.66 -27.17
N ALA A 479 2.01 18.11 -27.05
CA ALA A 479 1.31 18.76 -28.17
C ALA A 479 2.02 20.04 -28.63
N TYR A 480 2.62 20.80 -27.71
CA TYR A 480 3.37 22.02 -28.02
C TYR A 480 4.68 21.72 -28.75
N GLU A 481 5.41 20.70 -28.29
CA GLU A 481 6.65 20.23 -28.90
C GLU A 481 6.40 19.75 -30.32
N LEU A 482 5.35 18.94 -30.52
CA LEU A 482 4.99 18.44 -31.84
C LEU A 482 4.60 19.59 -32.77
N ARG A 483 3.78 20.53 -32.29
CA ARG A 483 3.39 21.71 -33.06
C ARG A 483 4.60 22.54 -33.49
N ALA A 484 5.56 22.76 -32.59
CA ALA A 484 6.78 23.47 -32.91
C ALA A 484 7.65 22.70 -33.93
N ALA A 485 7.78 21.38 -33.76
CA ALA A 485 8.62 20.55 -34.60
C ALA A 485 8.10 20.34 -36.02
N LEU A 486 6.77 20.44 -36.22
CA LEU A 486 6.12 20.31 -37.53
C LEU A 486 6.04 21.64 -38.30
N ARG A 487 6.40 22.77 -37.70
CA ARG A 487 6.26 24.08 -38.35
C ARG A 487 7.16 24.15 -39.58
N GLY A 488 6.57 24.50 -40.73
CA GLY A 488 7.28 24.59 -42.01
C GLY A 488 7.48 23.25 -42.72
N LEU A 489 6.94 22.14 -42.20
CA LEU A 489 7.01 20.83 -42.85
C LEU A 489 5.73 20.54 -43.64
N ASP A 490 5.87 20.07 -44.88
CA ASP A 490 4.73 19.64 -45.71
C ASP A 490 4.30 18.22 -45.34
N VAL A 491 3.65 18.08 -44.18
CA VAL A 491 3.11 16.80 -43.68
C VAL A 491 1.63 16.92 -43.34
N THR A 492 0.92 15.80 -43.37
CA THR A 492 -0.43 15.69 -42.83
C THR A 492 -0.34 15.16 -41.40
N LEU A 493 -0.81 15.94 -40.44
CA LEU A 493 -0.89 15.56 -39.03
C LEU A 493 -2.16 14.74 -38.78
N VAL A 494 -2.00 13.49 -38.38
CA VAL A 494 -3.10 12.59 -38.05
C VAL A 494 -3.34 12.59 -36.53
N LEU A 495 -4.42 13.22 -36.09
CA LEU A 495 -4.85 13.26 -34.69
C LEU A 495 -5.79 12.10 -34.36
N THR A 496 -5.53 11.39 -33.27
CA THR A 496 -6.33 10.21 -32.86
C THR A 496 -7.19 10.42 -31.62
N GLY A 497 -7.00 11.55 -30.93
CA GLY A 497 -7.69 11.89 -29.69
C GLY A 497 -8.37 13.27 -29.75
N PRO A 498 -9.14 13.61 -28.71
CA PRO A 498 -9.81 14.90 -28.60
C PRO A 498 -8.84 16.07 -28.39
N ASP A 499 -9.29 17.27 -28.79
CA ASP A 499 -8.56 18.53 -28.62
C ASP A 499 -8.86 19.19 -27.26
N HIS A 500 -7.85 19.42 -26.43
CA HIS A 500 -8.02 20.01 -25.09
C HIS A 500 -7.23 21.30 -24.85
N GLU A 501 -6.30 21.68 -25.72
CA GLU A 501 -5.55 22.95 -25.62
C GLU A 501 -6.26 24.13 -26.29
N GLY A 502 -7.34 23.89 -27.04
CA GLY A 502 -8.09 24.92 -27.79
C GLY A 502 -8.54 24.40 -29.14
N ALA A 503 -9.64 24.92 -29.68
CA ALA A 503 -10.15 24.51 -31.00
C ALA A 503 -9.26 25.00 -32.15
N ASP A 504 -8.55 26.10 -31.92
CA ASP A 504 -7.64 26.80 -32.80
C ASP A 504 -6.17 26.34 -32.66
N PHE A 505 -5.89 25.41 -31.76
CA PHE A 505 -4.53 25.01 -31.41
C PHE A 505 -3.68 24.54 -32.60
N TRP A 506 -4.33 23.87 -33.56
CA TRP A 506 -3.72 23.32 -34.77
C TRP A 506 -3.98 24.16 -36.03
N ASN A 507 -4.42 25.41 -35.90
CA ASN A 507 -4.60 26.30 -37.06
C ASN A 507 -3.28 26.47 -37.83
N GLY A 508 -3.36 26.42 -39.16
CA GLY A 508 -2.19 26.49 -40.04
C GLY A 508 -1.50 25.15 -40.34
N PHE A 509 -2.02 24.03 -39.84
CA PHE A 509 -1.54 22.68 -40.16
C PHE A 509 -2.56 21.91 -41.01
N ASP A 510 -2.09 21.05 -41.90
CA ASP A 510 -2.90 20.05 -42.60
C ASP A 510 -3.23 18.91 -41.63
N VAL A 511 -4.46 18.86 -41.12
CA VAL A 511 -4.87 17.98 -40.01
C VAL A 511 -5.96 17.01 -40.44
N GLU A 512 -5.66 15.72 -40.33
CA GLU A 512 -6.60 14.63 -40.49
C GLU A 512 -7.01 14.09 -39.10
N ARG A 513 -8.30 13.91 -38.83
CA ARG A 513 -8.78 13.35 -37.56
C ARG A 513 -9.27 11.92 -37.76
N ARG A 514 -8.63 10.96 -37.09
CA ARG A 514 -9.01 9.54 -37.13
C ARG A 514 -9.55 9.06 -35.79
N ARG A 515 -10.62 8.28 -35.83
CA ARG A 515 -11.11 7.58 -34.64
C ARG A 515 -10.23 6.34 -34.37
N PRO A 516 -10.06 5.93 -33.11
CA PRO A 516 -9.39 4.67 -32.79
C PRO A 516 -10.03 3.49 -33.55
N GLY A 517 -9.22 2.73 -34.29
CA GLY A 517 -9.68 1.64 -35.15
C GLY A 517 -8.52 0.87 -35.79
N PRO A 518 -8.80 -0.12 -36.65
CA PRO A 518 -7.77 -0.89 -37.36
C PRO A 518 -6.93 -0.03 -38.31
N ASP A 519 -7.55 0.95 -38.98
CA ASP A 519 -6.89 1.81 -39.99
C ASP A 519 -6.16 3.03 -39.39
N LEU A 520 -6.01 3.07 -38.06
CA LEU A 520 -5.41 4.20 -37.36
C LEU A 520 -4.00 4.54 -37.88
N LEU A 521 -3.26 3.52 -38.30
CA LEU A 521 -1.88 3.60 -38.77
C LEU A 521 -1.75 3.52 -40.31
N ALA A 522 -2.86 3.45 -41.04
CA ALA A 522 -2.82 3.26 -42.49
C ALA A 522 -2.09 4.43 -43.18
N GLY A 523 -1.05 4.11 -43.94
CA GLY A 523 -0.22 5.10 -44.66
C GLY A 523 0.57 6.03 -43.73
N ALA A 524 0.75 5.69 -42.45
CA ALA A 524 1.55 6.47 -41.52
C ALA A 524 3.04 6.37 -41.87
N SER A 525 3.71 7.51 -41.99
CA SER A 525 5.16 7.58 -42.16
C SER A 525 5.88 7.50 -40.81
N ALA A 526 5.27 8.05 -39.75
CA ALA A 526 5.80 8.00 -38.40
C ALA A 526 4.66 8.10 -37.36
N VAL A 527 4.89 7.52 -36.18
CA VAL A 527 4.09 7.77 -34.98
C VAL A 527 4.94 8.53 -33.97
N VAL A 528 4.43 9.67 -33.51
CA VAL A 528 5.22 10.64 -32.74
C VAL A 528 4.52 10.97 -31.43
N LEU A 529 5.21 10.75 -30.30
CA LEU A 529 4.70 11.07 -28.96
C LEU A 529 5.82 11.65 -28.09
N PRO A 530 6.03 12.98 -28.13
CA PRO A 530 7.06 13.66 -27.35
C PRO A 530 6.53 14.00 -25.95
N ALA A 531 5.92 13.03 -25.26
CA ALA A 531 5.18 13.28 -24.03
C ALA A 531 6.09 13.57 -22.83
N PHE A 532 5.73 14.54 -22.00
CA PHE A 532 6.30 14.65 -20.66
C PHE A 532 5.86 13.49 -19.76
N VAL A 533 4.65 12.96 -20.00
CA VAL A 533 4.06 11.88 -19.20
C VAL A 533 3.29 10.88 -20.07
N GLU A 534 3.76 9.63 -20.09
CA GLU A 534 3.03 8.49 -20.66
C GLU A 534 3.20 7.24 -19.80
N HIS A 535 2.13 6.81 -19.14
CA HIS A 535 2.17 5.67 -18.21
C HIS A 535 2.02 4.32 -18.91
N ALA A 536 1.39 4.30 -20.09
CA ALA A 536 1.07 3.06 -20.80
C ALA A 536 1.19 3.32 -22.31
N PRO A 537 2.40 3.23 -22.89
CA PRO A 537 2.69 3.57 -24.29
C PRO A 537 2.13 2.54 -25.30
N ARG A 538 0.87 2.09 -25.12
CA ARG A 538 0.22 1.04 -25.93
C ARG A 538 0.14 1.40 -27.40
N ALA A 539 -0.12 2.67 -27.71
CA ALA A 539 -0.19 3.11 -29.09
C ALA A 539 1.18 3.08 -29.78
N LEU A 540 2.27 3.38 -29.05
CA LEU A 540 3.64 3.26 -29.54
C LEU A 540 4.03 1.78 -29.74
N LEU A 541 3.66 0.91 -28.79
CA LEU A 541 3.87 -0.53 -28.92
C LEU A 541 3.12 -1.10 -30.14
N ARG A 542 1.90 -0.62 -30.40
CA ARG A 542 1.13 -1.00 -31.59
C ARG A 542 1.77 -0.50 -32.88
N ALA A 543 2.23 0.74 -32.91
CA ALA A 543 2.93 1.31 -34.06
C ALA A 543 4.17 0.48 -34.42
N ARG A 544 4.99 0.15 -33.41
CA ARG A 544 6.13 -0.72 -33.57
C ARG A 544 5.74 -2.12 -34.07
N ALA A 545 4.72 -2.73 -33.49
CA ALA A 545 4.23 -4.04 -33.91
C ALA A 545 3.71 -4.04 -35.36
N ALA A 546 3.22 -2.90 -35.84
CA ALA A 546 2.79 -2.67 -37.21
C ALA A 546 3.94 -2.21 -38.14
N CYS A 547 5.19 -2.27 -37.69
CA CYS A 547 6.39 -1.84 -38.43
C CYS A 547 6.39 -0.35 -38.84
N VAL A 548 5.66 0.51 -38.13
CA VAL A 548 5.69 1.96 -38.35
C VAL A 548 6.78 2.58 -37.46
N PRO A 549 7.67 3.42 -38.00
CA PRO A 549 8.68 4.13 -37.21
C PRO A 549 8.06 4.92 -36.06
N VAL A 550 8.66 4.81 -34.87
CA VAL A 550 8.22 5.51 -33.66
C VAL A 550 9.25 6.55 -33.25
N ILE A 551 8.80 7.78 -33.00
CA ILE A 551 9.57 8.82 -32.33
C ILE A 551 8.88 9.12 -31.01
N ALA A 552 9.55 8.87 -29.89
CA ALA A 552 8.95 9.05 -28.58
C ALA A 552 9.91 9.76 -27.63
N SER A 553 9.35 10.42 -26.63
CA SER A 553 10.17 10.90 -25.52
C SER A 553 10.68 9.72 -24.67
N ARG A 554 11.83 9.88 -24.00
CA ARG A 554 12.36 8.88 -23.05
C ARG A 554 11.36 8.62 -21.92
N GLU A 555 10.62 9.65 -21.55
CA GLU A 555 9.58 9.72 -20.53
C GLU A 555 8.37 8.84 -20.84
N CYS A 556 8.28 8.27 -22.05
CA CYS A 556 7.31 7.22 -22.38
C CYS A 556 7.66 5.85 -21.81
N GLY A 557 8.82 5.69 -21.17
CA GLY A 557 9.20 4.47 -20.47
C GLY A 557 9.52 3.28 -21.37
N LEU A 558 9.73 3.52 -22.67
CA LEU A 558 10.15 2.51 -23.63
C LEU A 558 11.68 2.31 -23.57
N PRO A 559 12.18 1.07 -23.67
CA PRO A 559 13.60 0.82 -23.83
C PRO A 559 14.07 1.26 -25.23
N ARG A 560 15.38 1.50 -25.37
CA ARG A 560 16.01 1.68 -26.69
C ARG A 560 15.92 0.38 -27.48
N GLN A 561 15.37 0.44 -28.69
CA GLN A 561 15.17 -0.72 -29.54
C GLN A 561 14.98 -0.31 -31.01
N PRO A 562 15.21 -1.22 -31.98
CA PRO A 562 15.02 -0.93 -33.40
C PRO A 562 13.62 -0.41 -33.71
N GLY A 563 13.54 0.57 -34.62
CA GLY A 563 12.29 1.22 -35.01
C GLY A 563 11.75 2.25 -34.00
N VAL A 564 12.47 2.51 -32.90
CA VAL A 564 12.09 3.51 -31.89
C VAL A 564 13.23 4.51 -31.68
N SER A 565 12.97 5.77 -32.04
CA SER A 565 13.86 6.91 -31.79
C SER A 565 13.42 7.61 -30.50
N LEU A 566 14.32 7.65 -29.50
CA LEU A 566 14.03 8.27 -28.20
C LEU A 566 14.69 9.66 -28.08
N VAL A 567 13.86 10.69 -27.91
CA VAL A 567 14.29 12.08 -27.70
C VAL A 567 14.00 12.54 -26.26
N PRO A 568 14.71 13.54 -25.70
CA PRO A 568 14.31 14.15 -24.43
C PRO A 568 12.96 14.87 -24.54
N ALA A 569 12.10 14.80 -23.53
CA ALA A 569 10.89 15.63 -23.49
C ALA A 569 11.24 17.13 -23.46
N GLY A 570 10.45 17.95 -24.17
CA GLY A 570 10.68 19.40 -24.29
C GLY A 570 11.78 19.81 -25.30
N ASP A 571 12.58 18.87 -25.81
CA ASP A 571 13.64 19.16 -26.79
C ASP A 571 13.08 19.14 -28.22
N VAL A 572 12.58 20.29 -28.65
CA VAL A 572 12.03 20.49 -30.01
C VAL A 572 13.09 20.25 -31.07
N SER A 573 14.36 20.61 -30.82
CA SER A 573 15.43 20.48 -31.81
C SER A 573 15.76 19.01 -32.07
N ALA A 574 15.86 18.19 -31.02
CA ALA A 574 16.04 16.76 -31.14
C ALA A 574 14.82 16.09 -31.80
N LEU A 575 13.60 16.54 -31.46
CA LEU A 575 12.37 16.03 -32.06
C LEU A 575 12.32 16.31 -33.57
N SER A 576 12.59 17.55 -34.01
CA SER A 576 12.66 17.91 -35.42
C SER A 576 13.73 17.12 -36.16
N ALA A 577 14.93 16.95 -35.57
CA ALA A 577 15.99 16.15 -36.19
C ALA A 577 15.57 14.68 -36.37
N ALA A 578 14.92 14.08 -35.37
CA ALA A 578 14.42 12.71 -35.46
C ALA A 578 13.29 12.57 -36.50
N LEU A 579 12.40 13.57 -36.59
CA LEU A 579 11.35 13.64 -37.60
C LEU A 579 11.93 13.66 -39.01
N LEU A 580 12.83 14.60 -39.30
CA LEU A 580 13.47 14.73 -40.62
C LEU A 580 14.18 13.43 -41.02
N ALA A 581 14.92 12.82 -40.09
CA ALA A 581 15.61 11.56 -40.32
C ALA A 581 14.65 10.41 -40.68
N VAL A 582 13.52 10.29 -39.98
CA VAL A 582 12.50 9.25 -40.24
C VAL A 582 11.76 9.49 -41.55
N LEU A 583 11.54 10.74 -41.93
CA LEU A 583 10.88 11.11 -43.19
C LEU A 583 11.82 11.02 -44.40
N GLY A 584 13.13 10.82 -44.19
CA GLY A 584 14.12 10.78 -45.27
C GLY A 584 14.41 12.16 -45.87
N TRP A 585 14.25 13.22 -45.07
CA TRP A 585 14.53 14.60 -45.47
C TRP A 585 15.87 15.05 -44.88
N ASP A 586 16.82 15.43 -45.74
CA ASP A 586 18.08 16.03 -45.30
C ASP A 586 17.87 17.46 -44.77
N LYS A 587 18.76 17.92 -43.89
CA LYS A 587 18.61 19.18 -43.14
C LYS A 587 18.70 20.52 -43.92
N PRO A 588 18.92 20.64 -45.26
CA PRO A 588 18.92 21.96 -45.90
C PRO A 588 17.72 22.18 -46.84
N THR A 589 16.51 22.32 -46.31
CA THR A 589 15.35 22.90 -47.04
C THR A 589 14.37 23.62 -46.09
N LEU A 590 14.90 24.36 -45.11
CA LEU A 590 14.14 25.38 -44.35
C LEU A 590 14.64 26.81 -44.62
N ALA A 591 15.42 26.99 -45.68
CA ALA A 591 15.72 28.31 -46.23
C ALA A 591 14.92 28.46 -47.52
N HIS A 592 13.66 28.89 -47.42
CA HIS A 592 12.91 29.68 -48.41
C HIS A 592 11.46 29.86 -47.92
N ALA A 593 11.30 30.67 -46.88
CA ALA A 593 10.09 31.45 -46.62
C ALA A 593 10.55 32.68 -45.83
N ALA A 594 11.05 33.67 -46.56
CA ALA A 594 11.19 35.04 -46.08
C ALA A 594 9.82 35.72 -46.06
#